data_AF-A5BFY9-F1
#
_entry.id   AF-A5BFY9-F1
#
_cell.length_a   1.000
_cell.length_b   1.000
_cell.length_c   1.000
_cell.angle_alpha   90.00
_cell.angle_beta   90.00
_cell.angle_gamma   90.00
#
_symmetry.space_group_name_H-M   'P 1'
#
loop_
_entity.id
_entity.type
_entity.pdbx_description
1 polymer ?
#
loop_
_entity_poly.entity_id
_entity_poly.type
_entity_poly.pdbx_seq_one_letter_code
_entity_poly.pdbx_strand_id
1 'polypeptide(L)'
;MEMKLLSYLYVMIYLLIGAVTSLLRWPTAPPGMEMPVVEVRKHGVWLLAKNVDQYIHRILVEEDANHSEKRNDELFHASADAGKKLYRKGGFAESQLLNLDVYLLRKVGLFPDVLERKVMHHFEKGDHVSALVTGEFYTKKKHFPGFGRPFVFNAEVLLKVGRTLEAKDAARGALKTPWWTLGCKYQEVADMAQWEDEQIEYIKEKVTEKGKQEDLQKGKPPAQIALDEAAFLLDLASVEGTWDDFVERIAECYREAGLHDIARFVLYRD
;
A
#
# COMPACT_ATOMS: atom_id res chain seq x y z
N MET A 1 -12.15 -34.24 0.28
CA MET A 1 -11.02 -33.71 -0.51
C MET A 1 -11.19 -32.20 -0.49
N GLU A 2 -10.83 -31.61 0.65
CA GLU A 2 -11.23 -30.26 1.04
C GLU A 2 -10.26 -29.21 0.51
N MET A 3 -10.86 -28.15 -0.01
CA MET A 3 -10.27 -26.92 -0.50
C MET A 3 -9.28 -26.35 0.54
N LYS A 4 -7.98 -26.59 0.33
CA LYS A 4 -6.91 -25.95 1.09
C LYS A 4 -6.81 -24.49 0.67
N LEU A 5 -7.49 -23.60 1.39
CA LEU A 5 -7.14 -22.17 1.44
C LEU A 5 -5.78 -22.04 2.13
N LEU A 6 -4.71 -22.10 1.34
CA LEU A 6 -3.35 -21.77 1.75
C LEU A 6 -2.70 -20.97 0.62
N SER A 7 -2.85 -19.65 0.69
CA SER A 7 -2.05 -18.72 -0.13
C SER A 7 -2.01 -17.36 0.58
N TYR A 8 -1.22 -17.33 1.65
CA TYR A 8 -0.75 -16.12 2.32
C TYR A 8 0.71 -15.93 1.85
N LEU A 9 1.13 -14.72 1.40
CA LEU A 9 2.30 -14.43 0.52
C LEU A 9 2.60 -15.55 -0.48
N TYR A 10 1.96 -15.52 -1.64
CA TYR A 10 2.34 -16.42 -2.73
C TYR A 10 2.63 -15.73 -4.04
N VAL A 11 2.73 -14.41 -4.05
CA VAL A 11 3.16 -13.71 -5.25
C VAL A 11 4.12 -12.62 -4.85
N MET A 12 5.35 -13.02 -4.57
CA MET A 12 6.49 -12.14 -4.72
C MET A 12 7.58 -12.71 -5.64
N ILE A 13 7.39 -13.89 -6.25
CA ILE A 13 8.42 -14.48 -7.13
C ILE A 13 7.73 -15.33 -8.23
N TYR A 14 8.08 -15.07 -9.50
CA TYR A 14 7.68 -15.73 -10.78
C TYR A 14 6.34 -15.31 -11.43
N LEU A 15 6.23 -14.89 -12.71
CA LEU A 15 7.15 -14.37 -13.74
C LEU A 15 6.27 -13.76 -14.87
N LEU A 16 6.81 -12.75 -15.59
CA LEU A 16 6.39 -12.20 -16.90
C LEU A 16 5.18 -11.23 -16.95
N ILE A 17 5.50 -9.94 -17.11
CA ILE A 17 4.61 -8.86 -17.62
C ILE A 17 3.38 -8.58 -16.75
N GLY A 18 3.55 -7.90 -15.61
CA GLY A 18 2.40 -7.33 -14.91
C GLY A 18 2.66 -7.01 -13.43
N ALA A 19 1.80 -6.14 -12.90
CA ALA A 19 1.73 -5.86 -11.47
C ALA A 19 1.04 -7.01 -10.74
N VAL A 20 1.44 -7.27 -9.50
CA VAL A 20 1.05 -8.46 -8.74
C VAL A 20 0.10 -8.08 -7.60
N THR A 21 -1.11 -8.65 -7.56
CA THR A 21 -2.00 -8.48 -6.40
C THR A 21 -1.67 -9.49 -5.30
N SER A 22 -1.49 -9.04 -4.07
CA SER A 22 -1.08 -9.86 -2.92
C SER A 22 -1.66 -9.34 -1.61
N LEU A 23 -1.51 -10.13 -0.55
CA LEU A 23 -1.87 -9.75 0.82
C LEU A 23 -0.63 -9.26 1.55
N LEU A 24 -0.68 -8.05 2.10
CA LEU A 24 0.44 -7.48 2.84
C LEU A 24 0.34 -7.88 4.31
N ARG A 25 1.38 -8.56 4.79
CA ARG A 25 1.58 -8.83 6.22
C ARG A 25 2.64 -7.88 6.76
N TRP A 26 2.24 -6.94 7.62
CA TRP A 26 3.19 -6.12 8.37
C TRP A 26 3.99 -7.00 9.33
N PRO A 27 5.34 -6.91 9.35
CA PRO A 27 6.17 -7.73 10.24
C PRO A 27 5.82 -7.57 11.72
N THR A 28 5.47 -6.34 12.10
CA THR A 28 5.09 -5.94 13.47
C THR A 28 3.66 -5.43 13.52
N ALA A 29 2.75 -6.05 12.76
CA ALA A 29 1.33 -5.68 12.72
C ALA A 29 0.73 -5.60 14.14
N PRO A 30 0.14 -4.46 14.56
CA PRO A 30 -0.62 -4.41 15.81
C PRO A 30 -1.77 -5.42 15.82
N PRO A 31 -2.18 -5.93 17.00
CA PRO A 31 -3.35 -6.77 17.12
C PRO A 31 -4.59 -6.12 16.50
N GLY A 32 -5.34 -6.87 15.70
CA GLY A 32 -6.55 -6.38 15.02
C GLY A 32 -6.29 -5.53 13.77
N MET A 33 -5.03 -5.34 13.36
CA MET A 33 -4.75 -4.75 12.04
C MET A 33 -5.24 -5.70 10.95
N GLU A 34 -6.10 -5.19 10.08
CA GLU A 34 -6.54 -5.93 8.89
C GLU A 34 -5.35 -6.25 8.00
N MET A 35 -5.49 -7.27 7.16
CA MET A 35 -4.46 -7.68 6.20
C MET A 35 -4.81 -7.09 4.83
N PRO A 36 -4.18 -5.97 4.42
CA PRO A 36 -4.55 -5.28 3.21
C PRO A 36 -4.23 -6.06 1.95
N VAL A 37 -5.07 -5.85 0.94
CA VAL A 37 -4.79 -6.27 -0.44
C VAL A 37 -4.00 -5.16 -1.12
N VAL A 38 -2.84 -5.50 -1.64
CA VAL A 38 -1.92 -4.56 -2.29
C VAL A 38 -1.55 -5.05 -3.67
N GLU A 39 -1.13 -4.13 -4.52
CA GLU A 39 -0.45 -4.43 -5.77
C GLU A 39 1.04 -4.15 -5.61
N VAL A 40 1.89 -5.16 -5.78
CA VAL A 40 3.34 -5.04 -5.78
C VAL A 40 3.80 -4.50 -7.13
N ARG A 41 4.57 -3.43 -7.08
CA ARG A 41 5.19 -2.77 -8.24
C ARG A 41 6.70 -2.70 -8.04
N LYS A 42 7.40 -2.29 -9.11
CA LYS A 42 8.86 -2.11 -9.08
C LYS A 42 9.31 -1.26 -7.89
N HIS A 43 8.67 -0.12 -7.65
CA HIS A 43 9.09 0.87 -6.64
C HIS A 43 8.16 0.92 -5.42
N GLY A 44 7.69 -0.23 -4.93
CA GLY A 44 6.84 -0.28 -3.74
C GLY A 44 5.52 -1.00 -4.00
N VAL A 45 4.58 -0.79 -3.09
CA VAL A 45 3.26 -1.42 -3.12
C VAL A 45 2.16 -0.36 -3.16
N TRP A 46 1.07 -0.69 -3.85
CA TRP A 46 -0.12 0.15 -3.97
C TRP A 46 -1.25 -0.49 -3.18
N LEU A 47 -1.86 0.25 -2.27
CA LEU A 47 -2.98 -0.26 -1.49
C LEU A 47 -4.25 -0.33 -2.35
N LEU A 48 -4.74 -1.55 -2.58
CA LEU A 48 -5.97 -1.79 -3.35
C LEU A 48 -7.21 -1.85 -2.45
N ALA A 49 -7.10 -2.44 -1.26
CA ALA A 49 -8.17 -2.52 -0.27
C ALA A 49 -7.62 -2.84 1.13
N LYS A 50 -8.37 -2.54 2.18
CA LYS A 50 -7.95 -2.81 3.57
C LYS A 50 -8.00 -4.28 3.95
N ASN A 51 -8.84 -5.05 3.27
CA ASN A 51 -9.02 -6.48 3.48
C ASN A 51 -9.59 -7.13 2.20
N VAL A 52 -9.65 -8.46 2.20
CA VAL A 52 -10.14 -9.27 1.08
C VAL A 52 -11.61 -9.02 0.78
N ASP A 53 -12.45 -8.90 1.81
CA ASP A 53 -13.89 -8.68 1.65
C ASP A 53 -14.18 -7.37 0.91
N GLN A 54 -13.48 -6.30 1.28
CA GLN A 54 -13.58 -5.00 0.64
C GLN A 54 -13.10 -5.07 -0.83
N TYR A 55 -12.03 -5.82 -1.11
CA TYR A 55 -11.51 -6.01 -2.45
C TYR A 55 -12.48 -6.79 -3.35
N ILE A 56 -12.99 -7.93 -2.87
CA ILE A 56 -13.97 -8.76 -3.60
C ILE A 56 -15.25 -7.96 -3.85
N HIS A 57 -15.78 -7.28 -2.84
CA HIS A 57 -16.98 -6.46 -2.98
C HIS A 57 -16.78 -5.39 -4.06
N ARG A 58 -15.63 -4.70 -4.06
CA ARG A 58 -15.29 -3.73 -5.11
C ARG A 58 -15.29 -4.35 -6.50
N ILE A 59 -14.57 -5.46 -6.71
CA ILE A 59 -14.49 -6.11 -8.03
C ILE A 59 -15.88 -6.49 -8.54
N LEU A 60 -16.73 -7.05 -7.68
CA LEU A 60 -18.07 -7.48 -8.07
C LEU A 60 -18.97 -6.29 -8.45
N VAL A 61 -18.85 -5.16 -7.76
CA VAL A 61 -19.59 -3.93 -8.10
C VAL A 61 -19.09 -3.34 -9.41
N GLU A 62 -17.77 -3.28 -9.60
CA GLU A 62 -17.15 -2.79 -10.84
C GLU A 62 -17.56 -3.65 -12.04
N GLU A 63 -17.57 -4.98 -11.89
CA GLU A 63 -18.04 -5.92 -12.91
C GLU A 63 -19.53 -5.72 -13.22
N ASP A 64 -20.37 -5.54 -12.20
CA ASP A 64 -21.81 -5.33 -12.41
C ASP A 64 -22.13 -4.00 -13.14
N ALA A 65 -21.32 -2.97 -12.87
CA ALA A 65 -21.42 -1.65 -13.49
C ALA A 65 -20.89 -1.63 -14.93
N ASN A 66 -19.97 -2.54 -15.29
CA ASN A 66 -19.47 -2.68 -16.65
C ASN A 66 -20.53 -3.34 -17.55
N HIS A 67 -21.23 -2.53 -18.33
CA HIS A 67 -22.31 -2.94 -19.24
C HIS A 67 -21.85 -3.69 -20.51
N SER A 68 -20.78 -4.49 -20.47
CA SER A 68 -20.32 -5.20 -21.66
C SER A 68 -21.31 -6.31 -22.07
N GLU A 69 -21.64 -6.40 -23.36
CA GLU A 69 -22.60 -7.38 -23.91
C GLU A 69 -22.14 -8.83 -23.75
N LYS A 70 -20.86 -9.05 -23.43
CA LYS A 70 -20.30 -10.34 -23.00
C LYS A 70 -20.17 -10.36 -21.47
N ARG A 71 -21.30 -10.27 -20.76
CA ARG A 71 -21.34 -10.46 -19.31
C ARG A 71 -20.81 -11.85 -18.98
N ASN A 72 -19.58 -11.89 -18.48
CA ASN A 72 -19.01 -13.12 -18.01
C ASN A 72 -19.34 -13.29 -16.53
N ASP A 73 -20.36 -14.09 -16.23
CA ASP A 73 -20.74 -14.39 -14.85
C ASP A 73 -19.66 -15.20 -14.09
N GLU A 74 -18.55 -15.53 -14.75
CA GLU A 74 -17.36 -16.15 -14.17
C GLU A 74 -16.90 -15.49 -12.87
N LEU A 75 -16.86 -14.17 -12.74
CA LEU A 75 -16.42 -13.52 -11.48
C LEU A 75 -17.41 -13.74 -10.32
N PHE A 76 -18.72 -13.68 -10.62
CA PHE A 76 -19.76 -13.97 -9.64
C PHE A 76 -19.79 -15.45 -9.27
N HIS A 77 -19.50 -16.34 -10.21
CA HIS A 77 -19.39 -17.78 -9.96
C HIS A 77 -18.12 -18.13 -9.17
N ALA A 78 -16.98 -17.54 -9.52
CA ALA A 78 -15.68 -17.76 -8.88
C ALA A 78 -15.66 -17.28 -7.42
N SER A 79 -16.35 -16.18 -7.12
CA SER A 79 -16.46 -15.66 -5.74
C SER A 79 -17.40 -16.48 -4.85
N ALA A 80 -18.19 -17.40 -5.42
CA ALA A 80 -19.05 -18.36 -4.73
C ALA A 80 -19.85 -17.73 -3.56
N ASP A 81 -19.88 -18.38 -2.41
CA ASP A 81 -20.66 -17.92 -1.26
C ASP A 81 -20.06 -16.69 -0.58
N ALA A 82 -18.76 -16.44 -0.72
CA ALA A 82 -18.14 -15.22 -0.22
C ALA A 82 -18.66 -14.00 -0.99
N GLY A 83 -18.67 -14.07 -2.32
CA GLY A 83 -19.21 -13.01 -3.18
C GLY A 83 -20.68 -12.73 -2.91
N LYS A 84 -21.52 -13.77 -2.81
CA LYS A 84 -22.96 -13.63 -2.51
C LYS A 84 -23.26 -12.92 -1.19
N LYS A 85 -22.40 -13.11 -0.18
CA LYS A 85 -22.55 -12.42 1.13
C LYS A 85 -22.19 -10.95 1.04
N LEU A 86 -21.23 -10.61 0.18
CA LEU A 86 -20.69 -9.25 0.07
C LEU A 86 -21.50 -8.39 -0.89
N TYR A 87 -21.97 -8.94 -2.00
CA TYR A 87 -22.63 -8.19 -3.05
C TYR A 87 -23.69 -9.01 -3.79
N ARG A 88 -24.84 -8.38 -4.05
CA ARG A 88 -25.89 -8.93 -4.92
C ARG A 88 -25.79 -8.26 -6.29
N LYS A 89 -25.67 -9.06 -7.35
CA LYS A 89 -25.72 -8.60 -8.75
C LYS A 89 -26.98 -7.75 -9.00
N GLY A 90 -26.83 -6.64 -9.70
CA GLY A 90 -27.84 -5.58 -9.84
C GLY A 90 -27.85 -4.55 -8.70
N GLY A 91 -27.13 -4.79 -7.59
CA GLY A 91 -27.17 -3.94 -6.40
C GLY A 91 -26.68 -2.51 -6.62
N PHE A 92 -25.78 -2.29 -7.59
CA PHE A 92 -25.36 -0.94 -7.99
C PHE A 92 -26.50 -0.18 -8.65
N ALA A 93 -27.14 -0.75 -9.68
CA ALA A 93 -28.26 -0.12 -10.38
C ALA A 93 -29.45 0.14 -9.44
N GLU A 94 -29.78 -0.81 -8.58
CA GLU A 94 -30.85 -0.67 -7.58
C GLU A 94 -30.58 0.42 -6.54
N SER A 95 -29.31 0.74 -6.27
CA SER A 95 -28.95 1.75 -5.27
C SER A 95 -29.31 3.18 -5.66
N GLN A 96 -29.55 3.42 -6.96
CA GLN A 96 -29.79 4.75 -7.55
C GLN A 96 -28.72 5.80 -7.20
N LEU A 97 -27.51 5.35 -6.81
CA LEU A 97 -26.40 6.26 -6.55
C LEU A 97 -25.86 6.80 -7.88
N LEU A 98 -25.40 8.06 -7.83
CA LEU A 98 -25.06 8.85 -9.02
C LEU A 98 -23.97 8.21 -9.88
N ASN A 99 -23.00 7.56 -9.27
CA ASN A 99 -21.91 6.87 -9.96
C ASN A 99 -21.24 5.82 -9.07
N LEU A 100 -20.36 5.04 -9.68
CA LEU A 100 -19.61 3.95 -9.07
C LEU A 100 -18.76 4.40 -7.88
N ASP A 101 -18.04 5.51 -8.00
CA ASP A 101 -17.19 6.04 -6.91
C ASP A 101 -18.01 6.39 -5.67
N VAL A 102 -19.21 6.97 -5.84
CA VAL A 102 -20.13 7.24 -4.72
C VAL A 102 -20.64 5.94 -4.10
N TYR A 103 -20.91 4.91 -4.90
CA TYR A 103 -21.28 3.60 -4.39
C TYR A 103 -20.16 3.00 -3.56
N LEU A 104 -18.94 2.92 -4.11
CA LEU A 104 -17.78 2.34 -3.44
C LEU A 104 -17.54 3.01 -2.08
N LEU A 105 -17.48 4.35 -2.03
CA LEU A 105 -17.22 5.09 -0.80
C LEU A 105 -18.32 4.94 0.26
N ARG A 106 -19.59 4.74 -0.14
CA ARG A 106 -20.73 4.68 0.78
C ARG A 106 -21.10 3.27 1.22
N LYS A 107 -20.91 2.28 0.34
CA LYS A 107 -21.41 0.90 0.52
C LYS A 107 -20.31 -0.12 0.73
N VAL A 108 -19.09 0.17 0.28
CA VAL A 108 -17.97 -0.78 0.32
C VAL A 108 -16.90 -0.32 1.30
N GLY A 109 -16.33 0.86 1.09
CA GLY A 109 -15.30 1.41 1.96
C GLY A 109 -14.44 2.47 1.28
N LEU A 110 -13.37 2.88 1.95
CA LEU A 110 -12.41 3.84 1.42
C LEU A 110 -11.35 3.14 0.58
N PHE A 111 -11.05 3.71 -0.58
CA PHE A 111 -10.02 3.23 -1.49
C PHE A 111 -9.12 4.41 -1.89
N PRO A 112 -7.78 4.24 -1.87
CA PRO A 112 -6.83 5.26 -2.32
C PRO A 112 -7.19 5.90 -3.66
N ASP A 113 -7.30 5.09 -4.69
CA ASP A 113 -7.53 5.54 -6.07
C ASP A 113 -8.90 6.21 -6.27
N VAL A 114 -9.94 5.76 -5.54
CA VAL A 114 -11.28 6.39 -5.59
C VAL A 114 -11.22 7.80 -4.97
N LEU A 115 -10.47 7.98 -3.87
CA LEU A 115 -10.28 9.30 -3.25
C LEU A 115 -9.44 10.21 -4.15
N GLU A 116 -8.37 9.69 -4.76
CA GLU A 116 -7.53 10.41 -5.71
C GLU A 116 -8.34 10.87 -6.93
N ARG A 117 -9.14 9.98 -7.55
CA ARG A 117 -10.07 10.35 -8.64
C ARG A 117 -11.06 11.42 -8.22
N LYS A 118 -11.62 11.31 -7.01
CA LYS A 118 -12.57 12.32 -6.50
C LYS A 118 -11.91 13.69 -6.39
N VAL A 119 -10.68 13.77 -5.93
CA VAL A 119 -9.90 15.03 -5.89
C VAL A 119 -9.67 15.58 -7.29
N MET A 120 -9.30 14.73 -8.24
CA MET A 120 -9.08 15.15 -9.64
C MET A 120 -10.37 15.68 -10.28
N HIS A 121 -11.52 15.05 -10.03
CA HIS A 121 -12.83 15.55 -10.49
C HIS A 121 -13.19 16.92 -9.91
N HIS A 122 -12.82 17.19 -8.65
CA HIS A 122 -13.00 18.52 -8.07
C HIS A 122 -12.13 19.56 -8.80
N PHE A 123 -10.89 19.23 -9.14
CA PHE A 123 -10.04 20.09 -9.96
C PHE A 123 -10.61 20.34 -11.36
N GLU A 124 -11.11 19.31 -12.04
CA GLU A 124 -11.72 19.43 -13.37
C GLU A 124 -12.92 20.39 -13.39
N LYS A 125 -13.63 20.50 -12.26
CA LYS A 125 -14.74 21.43 -12.07
C LYS A 125 -14.33 22.83 -11.61
N GLY A 126 -13.04 23.08 -11.39
CA GLY A 126 -12.53 24.31 -10.79
C GLY A 126 -12.84 24.45 -9.30
N ASP A 127 -13.29 23.39 -8.62
CA ASP A 127 -13.60 23.38 -7.19
C ASP A 127 -12.36 23.03 -6.37
N HIS A 128 -11.45 24.00 -6.26
CA HIS A 128 -10.17 23.81 -5.57
C HIS A 128 -10.35 23.57 -4.06
N VAL A 129 -11.40 24.14 -3.46
CA VAL A 129 -11.67 23.98 -2.02
C VAL A 129 -12.03 22.53 -1.72
N SER A 130 -12.95 21.94 -2.47
CA SER A 130 -13.30 20.52 -2.27
C SER A 130 -12.15 19.58 -2.61
N ALA A 131 -11.31 19.92 -3.59
CA ALA A 131 -10.09 19.18 -3.90
C ALA A 131 -9.14 19.15 -2.69
N LEU A 132 -8.87 20.30 -2.08
CA LEU A 132 -8.03 20.41 -0.88
C LEU A 132 -8.63 19.68 0.33
N VAL A 133 -9.92 19.86 0.60
CA VAL A 133 -10.60 19.19 1.72
C VAL A 133 -10.57 17.67 1.56
N THR A 134 -10.77 17.17 0.33
CA THR A 134 -10.73 15.73 0.05
C THR A 134 -9.30 15.19 0.13
N GLY A 135 -8.30 15.95 -0.35
CA GLY A 135 -6.88 15.62 -0.22
C GLY A 135 -6.46 15.52 1.26
N GLU A 136 -6.82 16.50 2.08
CA GLU A 136 -6.54 16.46 3.52
C GLU A 136 -7.28 15.30 4.20
N PHE A 137 -8.55 15.07 3.85
CA PHE A 137 -9.31 13.92 4.34
C PHE A 137 -8.59 12.60 4.07
N TYR A 138 -8.01 12.43 2.88
CA TYR A 138 -7.27 11.23 2.50
C TYR A 138 -6.10 10.93 3.45
N THR A 139 -5.42 11.95 3.97
CA THR A 139 -4.25 11.80 4.87
C THR A 139 -4.57 11.32 6.29
N LYS A 140 -5.85 11.22 6.69
CA LYS A 140 -6.21 10.83 8.06
C LYS A 140 -5.65 9.44 8.37
N LYS A 141 -4.80 9.35 9.40
CA LYS A 141 -4.09 8.12 9.83
C LYS A 141 -4.97 6.86 9.93
N LYS A 142 -6.22 7.02 10.37
CA LYS A 142 -7.19 5.91 10.52
C LYS A 142 -7.67 5.32 9.18
N HIS A 143 -7.52 6.05 8.08
CA HIS A 143 -7.98 5.60 6.77
C HIS A 143 -7.03 4.55 6.21
N PHE A 144 -5.73 4.83 6.16
CA PHE A 144 -4.72 3.93 5.58
C PHE A 144 -3.46 3.91 6.46
N PRO A 145 -3.52 3.23 7.63
CA PRO A 145 -2.43 3.24 8.59
C PRO A 145 -1.16 2.64 8.00
N GLY A 146 -0.02 3.33 8.19
CA GLY A 146 1.29 2.89 7.72
C GLY A 146 1.61 3.22 6.26
N PHE A 147 0.65 3.68 5.46
CA PHE A 147 0.87 4.01 4.05
C PHE A 147 1.23 5.48 3.85
N GLY A 148 2.29 5.72 3.07
CA GLY A 148 2.79 7.04 2.68
C GLY A 148 2.02 7.70 1.55
N ARG A 149 1.46 6.93 0.61
CA ARG A 149 0.74 7.44 -0.58
C ARG A 149 -0.27 8.56 -0.29
N PRO A 150 -1.12 8.51 0.76
CA PRO A 150 -2.04 9.60 1.07
C PRO A 150 -1.34 10.95 1.29
N PHE A 151 -0.18 10.95 1.94
CA PHE A 151 0.60 12.16 2.20
C PHE A 151 1.30 12.65 0.92
N VAL A 152 1.82 11.72 0.11
CA VAL A 152 2.41 12.04 -1.22
C VAL A 152 1.37 12.72 -2.10
N PHE A 153 0.20 12.11 -2.26
CA PHE A 153 -0.87 12.67 -3.09
C PHE A 153 -1.34 14.03 -2.56
N ASN A 154 -1.46 14.20 -1.25
CA ASN A 154 -1.80 15.51 -0.69
C ASN A 154 -0.72 16.57 -0.99
N ALA A 155 0.56 16.19 -1.02
CA ALA A 155 1.64 17.08 -1.46
C ALA A 155 1.46 17.51 -2.93
N GLU A 156 1.13 16.56 -3.82
CA GLU A 156 0.83 16.84 -5.24
C GLU A 156 -0.37 17.80 -5.39
N VAL A 157 -1.43 17.60 -4.61
CA VAL A 157 -2.63 18.46 -4.58
C VAL A 157 -2.26 19.88 -4.15
N LEU A 158 -1.43 20.03 -3.10
CA LEU A 158 -0.97 21.33 -2.61
C LEU A 158 -0.09 22.04 -3.64
N LEU A 159 0.79 21.33 -4.35
CA LEU A 159 1.58 21.90 -5.45
C LEU A 159 0.69 22.42 -6.57
N LYS A 160 -0.36 21.65 -6.94
CA LYS A 160 -1.27 22.01 -8.02
C LYS A 160 -2.01 23.33 -7.78
N VAL A 161 -2.18 23.75 -6.53
CA VAL A 161 -2.78 25.04 -6.14
C VAL A 161 -1.74 26.10 -5.72
N GLY A 162 -0.45 25.85 -5.93
CA GLY A 162 0.63 26.79 -5.64
C GLY A 162 1.04 26.88 -4.16
N ARG A 163 0.59 25.97 -3.29
CA ARG A 163 0.94 25.93 -1.85
C ARG A 163 2.25 25.17 -1.62
N THR A 164 3.35 25.68 -2.17
CA THR A 164 4.64 24.98 -2.26
C THR A 164 5.26 24.63 -0.89
N LEU A 165 5.17 25.52 0.09
CA LEU A 165 5.71 25.27 1.44
C LEU A 165 4.98 24.12 2.14
N GLU A 166 3.66 24.08 2.04
CA GLU A 166 2.85 23.03 2.65
C GLU A 166 3.01 21.70 1.92
N ALA A 167 3.14 21.74 0.60
CA ALA A 167 3.46 20.55 -0.18
C ALA A 167 4.80 19.94 0.25
N LYS A 168 5.82 20.79 0.45
CA LYS A 168 7.12 20.35 0.96
C LYS A 168 6.99 19.69 2.33
N ASP A 169 6.23 20.27 3.25
CA ASP A 169 6.01 19.69 4.58
C ASP A 169 5.21 18.38 4.53
N ALA A 170 4.22 18.28 3.63
CA ALA A 170 3.48 17.05 3.38
C ALA A 170 4.37 15.94 2.81
N ALA A 171 5.24 16.25 1.84
CA ALA A 171 6.20 15.32 1.26
C ALA A 171 7.21 14.83 2.32
N ARG A 172 7.73 15.73 3.16
CA ARG A 172 8.57 15.36 4.32
C ARG A 172 7.82 14.47 5.31
N GLY A 173 6.52 14.69 5.49
CA GLY A 173 5.66 13.80 6.27
C GLY A 173 5.54 12.40 5.66
N ALA A 174 5.39 12.32 4.34
CA ALA A 174 5.34 11.06 3.60
C ALA A 174 6.65 10.26 3.74
N LEU A 175 7.81 10.92 3.64
CA LEU A 175 9.12 10.28 3.76
C LEU A 175 9.48 9.77 5.16
N LYS A 176 8.64 10.07 6.18
CA LYS A 176 8.71 9.46 7.52
C LYS A 176 7.93 8.14 7.63
N THR A 177 7.23 7.75 6.56
CA THR A 177 6.61 6.43 6.43
C THR A 177 7.54 5.51 5.63
N PRO A 178 7.34 4.18 5.66
CA PRO A 178 8.16 3.27 4.85
C PRO A 178 8.07 3.64 3.36
N TRP A 179 9.21 3.79 2.71
CA TRP A 179 9.34 4.34 1.36
C TRP A 179 8.66 3.46 0.31
N TRP A 180 8.59 2.17 0.58
CA TRP A 180 7.86 1.22 -0.25
C TRP A 180 6.33 1.38 -0.23
N THR A 181 5.79 2.31 0.56
CA THR A 181 4.36 2.63 0.62
C THR A 181 3.98 3.97 0.01
N LEU A 182 4.95 4.68 -0.60
CA LEU A 182 4.74 6.00 -1.19
C LEU A 182 3.85 5.97 -2.44
N GLY A 183 3.75 4.81 -3.10
CA GLY A 183 2.98 4.63 -4.33
C GLY A 183 3.63 5.25 -5.57
N CYS A 184 4.84 5.77 -5.45
CA CYS A 184 5.68 6.27 -6.55
C CYS A 184 7.16 6.08 -6.21
N LYS A 185 8.07 6.56 -7.06
CA LYS A 185 9.51 6.49 -6.77
C LYS A 185 9.85 7.42 -5.60
N TYR A 186 10.76 6.97 -4.73
CA TYR A 186 11.31 7.80 -3.65
C TYR A 186 11.76 9.18 -4.14
N GLN A 187 12.48 9.23 -5.27
CA GLN A 187 13.03 10.49 -5.81
C GLN A 187 11.95 11.54 -6.07
N GLU A 188 10.77 11.13 -6.58
CA GLU A 188 9.67 12.06 -6.87
C GLU A 188 9.20 12.75 -5.58
N VAL A 189 9.22 12.05 -4.45
CA VAL A 189 8.84 12.61 -3.15
C VAL A 189 9.99 13.40 -2.52
N ALA A 190 11.23 12.93 -2.68
CA ALA A 190 12.43 13.63 -2.21
C ALA A 190 12.59 15.00 -2.87
N ASP A 191 12.34 15.09 -4.18
CA ASP A 191 12.36 16.35 -4.95
C ASP A 191 11.32 17.34 -4.39
N MET A 192 10.09 16.88 -4.13
CA MET A 192 9.06 17.71 -3.49
C MET A 192 9.44 18.14 -2.06
N ALA A 193 10.11 17.26 -1.31
CA ALA A 193 10.57 17.51 0.05
C ALA A 193 11.83 18.39 0.14
N GLN A 194 12.50 18.61 -1.00
CA GLN A 194 13.84 19.20 -1.10
C GLN A 194 14.82 18.44 -0.20
N TRP A 195 14.82 17.11 -0.35
CA TRP A 195 15.75 16.21 0.31
C TRP A 195 16.77 15.72 -0.72
N GLU A 196 18.04 15.80 -0.34
CA GLU A 196 19.14 15.21 -1.08
C GLU A 196 19.34 13.75 -0.65
N ASP A 197 20.29 13.07 -1.29
CA ASP A 197 20.61 11.65 -1.07
C ASP A 197 21.13 11.32 0.33
N GLU A 198 21.34 12.31 1.20
CA GLU A 198 21.81 12.12 2.58
C GLU A 198 20.96 11.11 3.37
N GLN A 199 19.66 11.03 3.11
CA GLN A 199 18.78 10.06 3.77
C GLN A 199 19.01 8.64 3.28
N ILE A 200 19.28 8.45 1.99
CA ILE A 200 19.64 7.14 1.43
C ILE A 200 20.97 6.69 2.03
N GLU A 201 21.97 7.58 2.06
CA GLU A 201 23.28 7.27 2.63
C GLU A 201 23.20 6.96 4.14
N TYR A 202 22.35 7.67 4.88
CA TYR A 202 22.07 7.36 6.28
C TYR A 202 21.49 5.94 6.45
N ILE A 203 20.50 5.56 5.64
CA ILE A 203 19.91 4.21 5.70
C ILE A 203 20.94 3.14 5.31
N LYS A 204 21.76 3.40 4.28
CA LYS A 204 22.88 2.52 3.89
C LYS A 204 23.87 2.33 5.03
N GLU A 205 24.24 3.40 5.75
CA GLU A 205 25.10 3.29 6.92
C GLU A 205 24.45 2.45 8.03
N LYS A 206 23.14 2.61 8.25
CA LYS A 206 22.40 1.88 9.29
C LYS A 206 22.32 0.38 9.10
N VAL A 207 22.35 -0.11 7.86
CA VAL A 207 22.35 -1.56 7.58
C VAL A 207 23.76 -2.18 7.68
N THR A 208 24.81 -1.38 7.85
CA THR A 208 26.19 -1.89 8.05
C THR A 208 26.41 -2.43 9.46
N GLU A 209 27.45 -3.26 9.64
CA GLU A 209 27.87 -3.73 10.97
C GLU A 209 28.22 -2.56 11.91
N LYS A 210 28.90 -1.52 11.40
CA LYS A 210 29.20 -0.31 12.17
C LYS A 210 27.90 0.35 12.67
N GLY A 211 26.91 0.51 11.79
CA GLY A 211 25.59 1.06 12.14
C GLY A 211 24.88 0.27 13.23
N LYS A 212 24.95 -1.07 13.17
CA LYS A 212 24.40 -1.98 14.20
C LYS A 212 25.12 -1.82 15.53
N GLN A 213 26.45 -1.77 15.53
CA GLN A 213 27.25 -1.57 16.76
C GLN A 213 26.94 -0.22 17.42
N GLU A 214 26.76 0.84 16.65
CA GLU A 214 26.35 2.15 17.18
C GLU A 214 24.97 2.09 17.86
N ASP A 215 24.01 1.39 17.26
CA ASP A 215 22.66 1.24 17.83
C ASP A 215 22.67 0.34 19.09
N LEU A 216 23.53 -0.69 19.14
CA LEU A 216 23.78 -1.49 20.35
C LEU A 216 24.40 -0.63 21.47
N GLN A 217 25.39 0.21 21.16
CA GLN A 217 26.01 1.13 22.14
C GLN A 217 25.01 2.16 22.69
N LYS A 218 23.99 2.53 21.90
CA LYS A 218 22.87 3.37 22.33
C LYS A 218 21.82 2.60 23.16
N GLY A 219 22.02 1.31 23.41
CA GLY A 219 21.16 0.48 24.23
C GLY A 219 19.90 -0.05 23.54
N LYS A 220 19.84 -0.02 22.20
CA LYS A 220 18.72 -0.64 21.48
C LYS A 220 18.76 -2.17 21.64
N PRO A 221 17.62 -2.84 21.90
CA PRO A 221 17.57 -4.31 21.97
C PRO A 221 17.97 -4.95 20.63
N PRO A 222 18.71 -6.08 20.62
CA PRO A 222 19.14 -6.75 19.38
C PRO A 222 17.98 -7.09 18.44
N ALA A 223 16.86 -7.58 18.97
CA ALA A 223 15.67 -7.87 18.17
C ALA A 223 15.09 -6.63 17.48
N GLN A 224 15.12 -5.46 18.15
CA GLN A 224 14.66 -4.21 17.54
C GLN A 224 15.63 -3.74 16.45
N ILE A 225 16.94 -3.91 16.64
CA ILE A 225 17.95 -3.56 15.64
C ILE A 225 17.75 -4.41 14.37
N ALA A 226 17.49 -5.71 14.51
CA ALA A 226 17.19 -6.57 13.38
C ALA A 226 15.90 -6.16 12.65
N LEU A 227 14.83 -5.77 13.38
CA LEU A 227 13.61 -5.27 12.77
C LEU A 227 13.79 -3.92 12.06
N ASP A 228 14.57 -3.01 12.65
CA ASP A 228 14.94 -1.72 12.04
C ASP A 228 15.73 -1.97 10.74
N GLU A 229 16.69 -2.89 10.76
CA GLU A 229 17.45 -3.29 9.57
C GLU A 229 16.54 -3.86 8.48
N ALA A 230 15.61 -4.76 8.81
CA ALA A 230 14.64 -5.27 7.85
C ALA A 230 13.81 -4.15 7.20
N ALA A 231 13.38 -3.16 7.98
CA ALA A 231 12.64 -2.00 7.46
C ALA A 231 13.50 -1.16 6.51
N PHE A 232 14.75 -0.90 6.87
CA PHE A 232 15.71 -0.19 6.02
C PHE A 232 16.00 -0.91 4.70
N LEU A 233 16.14 -2.23 4.72
CA LEU A 233 16.36 -3.03 3.51
C LEU A 233 15.14 -2.98 2.58
N LEU A 234 13.92 -3.00 3.11
CA LEU A 234 12.70 -2.84 2.31
C LEU A 234 12.62 -1.45 1.66
N ASP A 235 13.03 -0.41 2.38
CA ASP A 235 13.08 0.95 1.85
C ASP A 235 14.09 1.06 0.70
N LEU A 236 15.32 0.55 0.90
CA LEU A 236 16.36 0.51 -0.15
C LEU A 236 15.93 -0.31 -1.37
N ALA A 237 15.34 -1.49 -1.15
CA ALA A 237 14.82 -2.33 -2.22
C ALA A 237 13.78 -1.59 -3.09
N SER A 238 12.94 -0.74 -2.48
CA SER A 238 11.93 0.04 -3.21
C SER A 238 12.50 1.20 -4.02
N VAL A 239 13.58 1.82 -3.52
CA VAL A 239 14.29 2.91 -4.20
C VAL A 239 14.89 2.38 -5.51
N GLU A 240 15.62 1.28 -5.43
CA GLU A 240 16.32 0.66 -6.55
C GLU A 240 15.39 -0.20 -7.43
N GLY A 241 14.32 -0.71 -6.83
CA GLY A 241 13.41 -1.67 -7.45
C GLY A 241 14.00 -3.08 -7.57
N THR A 242 14.77 -3.49 -6.55
CA THR A 242 15.62 -4.69 -6.49
C THR A 242 15.20 -5.61 -5.34
N TRP A 243 13.90 -5.87 -5.21
CA TRP A 243 13.30 -6.66 -4.12
C TRP A 243 14.03 -7.98 -3.85
N ASP A 244 14.33 -8.73 -4.90
CA ASP A 244 14.92 -10.06 -4.82
C ASP A 244 16.30 -10.08 -4.14
N ASP A 245 17.07 -8.99 -4.28
CA ASP A 245 18.44 -8.89 -3.74
C ASP A 245 18.46 -8.84 -2.21
N PHE A 246 17.35 -8.46 -1.58
CA PHE A 246 17.26 -8.25 -0.13
C PHE A 246 16.50 -9.35 0.61
N VAL A 247 15.79 -10.24 -0.10
CA VAL A 247 14.88 -11.26 0.49
C VAL A 247 15.57 -12.10 1.56
N GLU A 248 16.76 -12.63 1.26
CA GLU A 248 17.48 -13.52 2.16
C GLU A 248 17.92 -12.79 3.44
N ARG A 249 18.44 -11.57 3.33
CA ARG A 249 18.85 -10.79 4.50
C ARG A 249 17.67 -10.33 5.33
N ILE A 250 16.56 -9.93 4.72
CA ILE A 250 15.32 -9.55 5.42
C ILE A 250 14.79 -10.74 6.24
N ALA A 251 14.80 -11.94 5.66
CA ALA A 251 14.39 -13.15 6.39
C ALA A 251 15.31 -13.46 7.57
N GLU A 252 16.63 -13.27 7.43
CA GLU A 252 17.57 -13.40 8.54
C GLU A 252 17.26 -12.41 9.66
N CYS A 253 16.99 -11.15 9.33
CA CYS A 253 16.62 -10.13 10.30
C CYS A 253 15.36 -10.53 11.10
N TYR A 254 14.34 -11.09 10.43
CA TYR A 254 13.16 -11.62 11.13
C TYR A 254 13.50 -12.81 12.03
N ARG A 255 14.44 -13.66 11.63
CA ARG A 255 14.89 -14.79 12.46
C ARG A 255 15.65 -14.30 13.70
N GLU A 256 16.56 -13.33 13.53
CA GLU A 256 17.31 -12.66 14.60
C GLU A 256 16.35 -11.97 15.59
N ALA A 257 15.21 -11.45 15.11
CA ALA A 257 14.15 -10.87 15.92
C ALA A 257 13.19 -11.91 16.56
N GLY A 258 13.39 -13.21 16.34
CA GLY A 258 12.52 -14.28 16.87
C GLY A 258 11.23 -14.52 16.09
N LEU A 259 11.05 -13.86 14.93
CA LEU A 259 9.90 -14.03 14.04
C LEU A 259 10.14 -15.17 13.02
N HIS A 260 10.41 -16.38 13.52
CA HIS A 260 10.79 -17.53 12.68
C HIS A 260 9.75 -17.88 11.61
N ASP A 261 8.46 -17.77 11.93
CA ASP A 261 7.38 -18.06 10.99
C ASP A 261 7.37 -17.05 9.84
N ILE A 262 7.61 -15.77 10.14
CA ILE A 262 7.71 -14.71 9.14
C ILE A 262 8.98 -14.89 8.28
N ALA A 263 10.10 -15.26 8.90
CA ALA A 263 11.33 -15.57 8.17
C ALA A 263 11.14 -16.72 7.17
N ARG A 264 10.52 -17.83 7.60
CA ARG A 264 10.20 -18.97 6.70
C ARG A 264 9.26 -18.57 5.59
N PHE A 265 8.28 -17.74 5.90
CA PHE A 265 7.29 -17.24 4.97
C PHE A 265 7.90 -16.34 3.89
N VAL A 266 8.82 -15.44 4.24
CA VAL A 266 9.53 -14.58 3.27
C VAL A 266 10.43 -15.41 2.33
N LEU A 267 11.03 -16.50 2.83
CA LEU A 267 11.89 -17.38 2.03
C LEU A 267 11.12 -18.43 1.24
N TYR A 268 9.80 -18.50 1.38
CA TYR A 268 9.02 -19.51 0.70
C TYR A 268 9.12 -19.31 -0.82
N ARG A 269 9.57 -20.35 -1.53
CA ARG A 269 9.64 -20.42 -2.99
C ARG A 269 8.90 -21.69 -3.43
N ASP A 270 8.05 -21.57 -4.44
CA ASP A 270 7.28 -22.68 -5.05
C ASP A 270 8.18 -23.71 -5.74
#